data_AF-B2VRR0-F1
#
_entry.id   AF-B2VRR0-F1
#
_cell.length_a   1.000
_cell.length_b   1.000
_cell.length_c   1.000
_cell.angle_alpha   90.00
_cell.angle_beta   90.00
_cell.angle_gamma   90.00
#
_symmetry.space_group_name_H-M   'P 1'
#
loop_
_entity.id
_entity.type
_entity.pdbx_description
1 polymer ?
#
loop_
_entity_poly.entity_id
_entity_poly.type
_entity_poly.pdbx_seq_one_letter_code
_entity_poly.pdbx_strand_id
1 'polypeptide(L)'
;MQKRRPSHLRTPSTPTIESRIASAQRRRGHCRCPQRPANTHQRRISLGLPIKTPNATGDNPRHSSPTTTRSLHPSTPKRLPKKSGPASTIQQERDLEYKHRHTFIGTASLDDFLEVLDVSPEHTTNKDAIVRAFILLASSERLLARQASLKPDGWSVIARTSAETVNTDYVEQAHAKLGSIVLRQFLDLITFNEDEEANAMSVVEAFTAASHLDAQASKATGSKAKAFRSWMVKALPQ
;
A
#
# COMPACT_ATOMS: atom_id res chain seq x y z
N MET A 1 56.32 4.02 -51.39
CA MET A 1 55.44 3.23 -52.27
C MET A 1 55.46 1.78 -51.84
N GLN A 2 54.34 1.25 -51.33
CA GLN A 2 53.80 -0.07 -51.72
C GLN A 2 52.52 -0.33 -50.91
N LYS A 3 51.41 -0.35 -51.66
CA LYS A 3 50.07 -0.71 -51.24
C LYS A 3 49.97 -2.23 -51.11
N ARG A 4 49.37 -2.76 -50.04
CA ARG A 4 48.53 -3.98 -50.09
C ARG A 4 47.44 -3.89 -49.01
N ARG A 5 46.17 -3.76 -49.44
CA ARG A 5 44.97 -4.13 -48.67
C ARG A 5 44.55 -5.58 -49.06
N PRO A 6 43.36 -6.09 -48.65
CA PRO A 6 43.15 -6.93 -47.48
C PRO A 6 42.56 -8.30 -47.90
N SER A 7 42.47 -9.28 -47.00
CA SER A 7 41.73 -10.50 -47.37
C SER A 7 41.23 -11.33 -46.18
N HIS A 8 39.91 -11.48 -46.16
CA HIS A 8 39.11 -12.59 -45.61
C HIS A 8 38.67 -12.57 -44.13
N LEU A 9 37.47 -11.98 -43.95
CA LEU A 9 36.26 -12.61 -43.39
C LEU A 9 36.45 -13.99 -42.77
N ARG A 10 36.23 -14.08 -41.44
CA ARG A 10 35.74 -15.30 -40.80
C ARG A 10 34.93 -14.96 -39.55
N THR A 11 33.61 -14.90 -39.73
CA THR A 11 32.63 -15.11 -38.66
C THR A 11 32.43 -16.61 -38.45
N PRO A 12 32.27 -17.06 -37.21
CA PRO A 12 31.42 -18.21 -36.89
C PRO A 12 30.27 -17.71 -35.98
N SER A 13 29.04 -17.69 -36.48
CA SER A 13 28.07 -18.80 -36.38
C SER A 13 27.46 -18.91 -34.98
N THR A 14 26.32 -18.23 -34.83
CA THR A 14 25.23 -18.57 -33.89
C THR A 14 24.79 -20.02 -34.06
N PRO A 15 24.51 -20.75 -32.97
CA PRO A 15 23.58 -21.87 -33.01
C PRO A 15 22.21 -21.43 -32.49
N THR A 16 21.28 -21.26 -33.42
CA THR A 16 19.84 -21.36 -33.16
C THR A 16 19.52 -22.83 -32.90
N ILE A 17 18.97 -23.16 -31.72
CA ILE A 17 18.31 -24.45 -31.47
C ILE A 17 16.89 -24.13 -30.99
N GLU A 18 15.99 -23.99 -31.96
CA GLU A 18 14.62 -24.44 -31.78
C GLU A 18 14.63 -25.97 -31.93
N SER A 19 13.90 -26.68 -31.07
CA SER A 19 12.94 -27.72 -31.45
C SER A 19 12.59 -28.61 -30.26
N ARG A 20 11.28 -28.64 -29.95
CA ARG A 20 10.44 -29.80 -29.56
C ARG A 20 10.92 -30.61 -28.35
N ILE A 21 10.10 -30.77 -27.31
CA ILE A 21 9.09 -31.85 -27.28
C ILE A 21 7.91 -31.42 -26.38
N ALA A 22 6.74 -31.33 -27.02
CA ALA A 22 5.46 -31.60 -26.39
C ALA A 22 5.30 -33.12 -26.25
N SER A 23 4.78 -33.61 -25.12
CA SER A 23 3.91 -34.81 -24.97
C SER A 23 4.02 -35.41 -23.56
N ALA A 24 3.05 -35.12 -22.70
CA ALA A 24 2.66 -36.03 -21.62
C ALA A 24 1.19 -35.79 -21.23
N GLN A 25 0.29 -36.19 -22.14
CA GLN A 25 -1.12 -36.39 -21.85
C GLN A 25 -1.32 -37.90 -21.68
N ARG A 26 -1.74 -38.36 -20.50
CA ARG A 26 -2.44 -39.66 -20.37
C ARG A 26 -3.26 -39.77 -19.06
N ARG A 27 -4.57 -39.90 -19.27
CA ARG A 27 -5.62 -40.61 -18.48
C ARG A 27 -6.09 -39.91 -17.18
N ARG A 28 -7.25 -39.24 -17.18
CA ARG A 28 -8.62 -39.79 -16.99
C ARG A 28 -8.75 -40.72 -15.77
N GLY A 29 -9.26 -40.16 -14.67
CA GLY A 29 -9.95 -40.85 -13.59
C GLY A 29 -11.07 -39.96 -13.05
N HIS A 30 -12.27 -40.07 -13.61
CA HIS A 30 -13.50 -39.61 -12.96
C HIS A 30 -13.97 -40.75 -12.05
N CYS A 31 -14.31 -40.45 -10.78
CA CYS A 31 -15.51 -40.97 -10.13
C CYS A 31 -15.75 -40.34 -8.75
N ARG A 32 -16.91 -39.66 -8.68
CA ARG A 32 -17.89 -39.58 -7.57
C ARG A 32 -17.64 -38.60 -6.42
N CYS A 33 -18.47 -37.56 -6.43
CA CYS A 33 -18.88 -36.74 -5.29
C CYS A 33 -19.39 -37.58 -4.10
N PRO A 34 -19.26 -37.02 -2.89
CA PRO A 34 -20.30 -37.11 -1.88
C PRO A 34 -20.83 -35.72 -1.48
N GLN A 35 -22.12 -35.57 -1.77
CA GLN A 35 -23.17 -34.86 -1.04
C GLN A 35 -22.84 -33.71 -0.07
N ARG A 36 -23.43 -32.56 -0.42
CA ARG A 36 -23.87 -31.46 0.44
C ARG A 36 -24.86 -31.97 1.50
N PRO A 37 -24.71 -31.59 2.77
CA PRO A 37 -25.85 -31.38 3.65
C PRO A 37 -26.16 -29.88 3.71
N ALA A 38 -27.40 -29.53 3.37
CA ALA A 38 -28.02 -28.30 3.78
C ALA A 38 -28.52 -28.46 5.22
N ASN A 39 -28.04 -27.67 6.16
CA ASN A 39 -28.88 -27.01 7.17
C ASN A 39 -28.07 -26.06 8.06
N THR A 40 -28.36 -24.77 7.89
CA THR A 40 -28.72 -23.82 8.96
C THR A 40 -28.15 -24.05 10.37
N HIS A 41 -27.27 -23.13 10.79
CA HIS A 41 -27.42 -22.45 12.09
C HIS A 41 -26.55 -21.18 12.10
N GLN A 42 -27.13 -20.04 11.69
CA GLN A 42 -26.60 -18.75 12.09
C GLN A 42 -26.86 -18.61 13.60
N ARG A 43 -25.80 -18.68 14.42
CA ARG A 43 -25.88 -18.23 15.82
C ARG A 43 -26.06 -16.72 15.82
N ARG A 44 -27.31 -16.27 15.93
CA ARG A 44 -27.63 -14.92 16.37
C ARG A 44 -27.22 -14.82 17.83
N ILE A 45 -26.09 -14.17 18.09
CA ILE A 45 -25.66 -13.83 19.44
C ILE A 45 -26.49 -12.61 19.84
N SER A 46 -27.60 -12.84 20.52
CA SER A 46 -28.31 -11.75 21.20
C SER A 46 -27.51 -11.37 22.44
N LEU A 47 -26.79 -10.25 22.38
CA LEU A 47 -26.27 -9.60 23.57
C LEU A 47 -27.47 -9.00 24.31
N GLY A 48 -27.92 -9.68 25.36
CA GLY A 48 -29.00 -9.25 26.25
C GLY A 48 -28.60 -8.00 27.03
N LEU A 49 -28.55 -6.86 26.34
CA LEU A 49 -28.33 -5.56 26.93
C LEU A 49 -29.66 -5.09 27.56
N PRO A 50 -29.69 -4.80 28.87
CA PRO A 50 -30.91 -4.33 29.53
C PRO A 50 -31.30 -2.96 29.00
N ILE A 51 -32.45 -2.89 28.32
CA ILE A 51 -33.09 -1.61 27.99
C ILE A 51 -33.83 -1.16 29.25
N LYS A 52 -33.29 -0.17 29.97
CA LYS A 52 -34.05 0.58 30.98
C LYS A 52 -34.99 1.54 30.27
N THR A 53 -36.24 1.14 30.09
CA THR A 53 -37.35 2.07 29.79
C THR A 53 -37.99 2.54 31.11
N PRO A 54 -38.13 3.85 31.35
CA PRO A 54 -38.91 4.34 32.48
C PRO A 54 -40.40 4.16 32.18
N ASN A 55 -41.05 3.25 32.91
CA ASN A 55 -42.50 3.26 33.07
C ASN A 55 -42.84 4.15 34.27
N ALA A 56 -43.77 5.10 34.09
CA ALA A 56 -44.97 5.24 34.92
C ALA A 56 -45.61 6.63 34.80
N THR A 57 -46.66 6.70 34.00
CA THR A 57 -47.88 7.50 34.24
C THR A 57 -48.98 6.55 33.78
N GLY A 58 -49.91 6.08 34.60
CA GLY A 58 -50.74 6.76 35.59
C GLY A 58 -52.16 6.24 35.32
N ASP A 59 -52.84 5.80 36.36
CA ASP A 59 -54.12 5.07 36.38
C ASP A 59 -55.26 5.63 35.51
N ASN A 60 -56.00 4.78 34.79
CA ASN A 60 -57.41 4.41 35.07
C ASN A 60 -58.06 3.59 33.91
N PRO A 61 -58.98 2.63 34.18
CA PRO A 61 -59.68 1.86 33.16
C PRO A 61 -61.13 2.32 32.98
N ARG A 62 -61.53 2.76 31.78
CA ARG A 62 -62.96 2.89 31.42
C ARG A 62 -63.25 2.59 29.93
N HIS A 63 -63.97 1.49 29.75
CA HIS A 63 -65.13 1.28 28.87
C HIS A 63 -65.07 1.47 27.33
N SER A 64 -65.45 0.35 26.68
CA SER A 64 -66.40 0.17 25.55
C SER A 64 -66.07 0.63 24.12
N SER A 65 -65.82 -0.41 23.29
CA SER A 65 -66.50 -0.73 22.01
C SER A 65 -66.25 0.11 20.73
N PRO A 66 -66.43 -0.49 19.55
CA PRO A 66 -65.65 -0.20 18.36
C PRO A 66 -66.35 0.75 17.37
N THR A 67 -65.58 1.54 16.63
CA THR A 67 -66.10 2.28 15.49
C THR A 67 -65.06 2.28 14.36
N THR A 68 -65.42 1.57 13.29
CA THR A 68 -64.90 1.70 11.92
C THR A 68 -64.70 3.17 11.54
N THR A 69 -63.59 3.52 10.85
CA THR A 69 -63.52 4.34 9.61
C THR A 69 -62.09 4.88 9.37
N ARG A 70 -61.50 4.44 8.25
CA ARG A 70 -60.68 5.25 7.28
C ARG A 70 -59.27 5.75 7.64
N SER A 71 -58.30 5.20 6.90
CA SER A 71 -57.14 5.85 6.25
C SER A 71 -56.33 6.90 7.00
N LEU A 72 -55.08 6.56 7.36
CA LEU A 72 -53.95 7.50 7.30
C LEU A 72 -52.65 6.78 6.93
N HIS A 73 -52.06 7.23 5.83
CA HIS A 73 -50.69 6.99 5.38
C HIS A 73 -49.68 7.18 6.55
N PRO A 74 -48.66 6.31 6.73
CA PRO A 74 -47.54 6.65 7.59
C PRO A 74 -46.70 7.72 6.88
N SER A 75 -46.76 8.94 7.40
CA SER A 75 -45.82 10.00 7.07
C SER A 75 -44.41 9.55 7.47
N THR A 76 -43.59 9.25 6.47
CA THR A 76 -42.15 9.07 6.65
C THR A 76 -41.57 10.37 7.24
N PRO A 77 -40.79 10.31 8.33
CA PRO A 77 -40.16 11.52 8.84
C PRO A 77 -39.11 11.98 7.82
N LYS A 78 -39.33 13.18 7.26
CA LYS A 78 -38.33 13.91 6.48
C LYS A 78 -37.07 14.05 7.33
N ARG A 79 -36.05 13.28 6.97
CA ARG A 79 -34.72 13.34 7.58
C ARG A 79 -34.10 14.69 7.19
N LEU A 80 -34.18 15.66 8.10
CA LEU A 80 -33.44 16.92 7.99
C LEU A 80 -31.93 16.60 7.89
N PRO A 81 -31.17 17.28 7.01
CA PRO A 81 -29.73 17.10 6.93
C PRO A 81 -29.12 17.56 8.26
N LYS A 82 -28.54 16.61 9.01
CA LYS A 82 -27.80 16.89 10.23
C LYS A 82 -26.60 17.75 9.84
N LYS A 83 -26.65 19.05 10.16
CA LYS A 83 -25.54 19.98 9.99
C LYS A 83 -24.35 19.42 10.78
N SER A 84 -23.35 18.90 10.07
CA SER A 84 -22.11 18.35 10.61
C SER A 84 -21.35 19.48 11.30
N GLY A 85 -21.42 19.55 12.62
CA GLY A 85 -20.75 20.59 13.42
C GLY A 85 -19.22 20.39 13.50
N PRO A 86 -18.48 21.32 14.13
CA PRO A 86 -17.01 21.27 14.25
C PRO A 86 -16.49 20.00 14.93
N ALA A 87 -17.28 19.37 15.81
CA ALA A 87 -16.96 18.06 16.40
C ALA A 87 -16.82 16.94 15.35
N SER A 88 -17.51 17.05 14.21
CA SER A 88 -17.38 16.08 13.12
C SER A 88 -16.11 16.29 12.28
N THR A 89 -15.64 17.53 12.13
CA THR A 89 -14.37 17.84 11.47
C THR A 89 -13.19 17.33 12.28
N ILE A 90 -13.18 17.60 13.60
CA ILE A 90 -12.14 17.10 14.51
C ILE A 90 -12.09 15.56 14.47
N GLN A 91 -13.25 14.89 14.46
CA GLN A 91 -13.27 13.43 14.36
C GLN A 91 -12.70 12.93 13.01
N GLN A 92 -12.99 13.60 11.91
CA GLN A 92 -12.44 13.26 10.60
C GLN A 92 -10.92 13.45 10.53
N GLU A 93 -10.42 14.54 11.11
CA GLU A 93 -8.98 14.79 11.22
C GLU A 93 -8.27 13.70 12.04
N ARG A 94 -8.83 13.32 13.19
CA ARG A 94 -8.30 12.22 14.00
C ARG A 94 -8.30 10.88 13.26
N ASP A 95 -9.35 10.61 12.49
CA ASP A 95 -9.43 9.41 11.68
C ASP A 95 -8.37 9.41 10.56
N LEU A 96 -8.08 10.58 9.96
CA LEU A 96 -7.03 10.74 8.94
C LEU A 96 -5.64 10.59 9.55
N GLU A 97 -5.37 11.29 10.65
CA GLU A 97 -4.14 11.18 11.44
C GLU A 97 -3.82 9.71 11.78
N TYR A 98 -4.81 8.96 12.25
CA TYR A 98 -4.62 7.54 12.51
C TYR A 98 -4.27 6.76 11.24
N LYS A 99 -4.96 6.97 10.12
CA LYS A 99 -4.66 6.29 8.86
C LYS A 99 -3.27 6.62 8.32
N HIS A 100 -2.87 7.89 8.39
CA HIS A 100 -1.59 8.35 7.86
C HIS A 100 -0.42 7.76 8.64
N ARG A 101 -0.52 7.70 9.97
CA ARG A 101 0.48 7.02 10.82
C ARG A 101 0.57 5.51 10.62
N HIS A 102 -0.44 4.91 9.98
CA HIS A 102 -0.50 3.46 9.80
C HIS A 102 -0.42 3.03 8.32
N THR A 103 -0.03 3.95 7.44
CA THR A 103 0.27 3.67 6.03
C THR A 103 1.77 3.80 5.84
N PHE A 104 2.46 2.71 5.51
CA PHE A 104 3.93 2.64 5.53
C PHE A 104 4.54 2.28 4.19
N ILE A 105 5.70 2.86 3.90
CA ILE A 105 6.66 2.35 2.92
C ILE A 105 7.96 2.09 3.68
N GLY A 106 8.40 0.83 3.74
CA GLY A 106 9.56 0.48 4.54
C GLY A 106 9.36 0.83 6.02
N THR A 107 10.26 1.66 6.58
CA THR A 107 10.16 2.14 7.97
C THR A 107 9.45 3.49 8.14
N ALA A 108 9.07 4.18 7.06
CA ALA A 108 8.47 5.51 7.13
C ALA A 108 6.95 5.46 6.89
N SER A 109 6.20 6.21 7.70
CA SER A 109 4.76 6.39 7.52
C SER A 109 4.42 7.54 6.56
N LEU A 110 3.17 7.59 6.12
CA LEU A 110 2.65 8.74 5.36
C LEU A 110 2.68 10.02 6.22
N ASP A 111 2.45 9.90 7.54
CA ASP A 111 2.57 11.03 8.48
C ASP A 111 4.00 11.60 8.48
N ASP A 112 5.02 10.71 8.56
CA ASP A 112 6.43 11.10 8.50
C ASP A 112 6.78 11.76 7.15
N PHE A 113 6.18 11.30 6.06
CA PHE A 113 6.39 11.88 4.73
C PHE A 113 5.79 13.27 4.61
N LEU A 114 4.57 13.47 5.10
CA LEU A 114 3.91 14.77 5.07
C LEU A 114 4.60 15.80 5.97
N GLU A 115 5.18 15.36 7.10
CA GLU A 115 5.93 16.24 8.01
C GLU A 115 7.18 16.85 7.35
N VAL A 116 7.82 16.12 6.43
CA VAL A 116 9.06 16.56 5.74
C VAL A 116 8.81 17.06 4.31
N LEU A 117 7.57 17.02 3.83
CA LEU A 117 7.19 17.47 2.50
C LEU A 117 6.88 18.97 2.53
N ASP A 118 7.63 19.74 1.73
CA ASP A 118 7.31 21.15 1.53
C ASP A 118 6.01 21.28 0.70
N VAL A 119 4.93 21.73 1.34
CA VAL A 119 3.64 22.00 0.70
C VAL A 119 3.32 23.50 0.80
N SER A 120 2.95 24.09 -0.33
CA SER A 120 2.54 25.49 -0.43
C SER A 120 1.19 25.74 0.27
N PRO A 121 0.85 27.00 0.60
CA PRO A 121 -0.48 27.35 1.09
C PRO A 121 -1.62 26.92 0.14
N GLU A 122 -1.35 26.81 -1.16
CA GLU A 122 -2.28 26.37 -2.21
C GLU A 122 -2.40 24.83 -2.30
N HIS A 123 -1.76 24.11 -1.37
CA HIS A 123 -1.80 22.64 -1.28
C HIS A 123 -1.15 21.97 -2.50
N THR A 124 -0.10 22.61 -3.04
CA THR A 124 0.75 22.09 -4.09
C THR A 124 2.17 21.86 -3.58
N THR A 125 2.90 20.98 -4.24
CA THR A 125 4.32 20.73 -3.97
C THR A 125 5.04 20.56 -5.30
N ASN A 126 6.36 20.70 -5.31
CA ASN A 126 7.15 20.47 -6.52
C ASN A 126 7.91 19.16 -6.44
N LYS A 127 8.29 18.65 -7.61
CA LYS A 127 9.03 17.39 -7.75
C LYS A 127 10.30 17.35 -6.91
N ASP A 128 11.03 18.45 -6.81
CA ASP A 128 12.26 18.52 -6.01
C ASP A 128 11.99 18.34 -4.51
N ALA A 129 10.91 18.93 -3.98
CA ALA A 129 10.48 18.74 -2.59
C ALA A 129 10.13 17.28 -2.31
N ILE A 130 9.40 16.65 -3.23
CA ILE A 130 9.05 15.22 -3.13
C ILE A 130 10.31 14.34 -3.13
N VAL A 131 11.26 14.63 -4.03
CA VAL A 131 12.55 13.93 -4.11
C VAL A 131 13.33 14.07 -2.82
N ARG A 132 13.46 15.29 -2.27
CA ARG A 132 14.15 15.55 -1.00
C ARG A 132 13.52 14.79 0.16
N ALA A 133 12.19 14.87 0.29
CA ALA A 133 11.43 14.16 1.32
C ALA A 133 11.67 12.64 1.24
N PHE A 134 11.58 12.06 0.05
CA PHE A 134 11.81 10.63 -0.16
C PHE A 134 13.25 10.22 0.18
N ILE A 135 14.24 10.98 -0.29
CA ILE A 135 15.66 10.73 -0.03
C ILE A 135 15.98 10.80 1.46
N LEU A 136 15.41 11.79 2.17
CA LEU A 136 15.60 11.96 3.59
C LEU A 136 15.13 10.71 4.36
N LEU A 137 13.91 10.24 4.08
CA LEU A 137 13.36 9.06 4.72
C LEU A 137 14.10 7.77 4.35
N ALA A 138 14.46 7.60 3.08
CA ALA A 138 15.28 6.48 2.61
C ALA A 138 16.65 6.43 3.32
N SER A 139 17.24 7.60 3.57
CA SER A 139 18.52 7.72 4.28
C SER A 139 18.36 7.38 5.76
N SER A 140 17.27 7.81 6.39
CA SER A 140 16.91 7.47 7.76
C SER A 140 16.69 5.96 7.95
N GLU A 141 15.92 5.31 7.07
CA GLU A 141 15.72 3.85 7.07
C GLU A 141 17.06 3.10 7.02
N ARG A 142 17.96 3.52 6.11
CA ARG A 142 19.27 2.89 5.98
C ARG A 142 20.14 3.08 7.22
N LEU A 143 20.05 4.25 7.87
CA LEU A 143 20.75 4.51 9.12
C LEU A 143 20.23 3.60 10.23
N LEU A 144 18.91 3.45 10.37
CA LEU A 144 18.30 2.54 11.33
C LEU A 144 18.73 1.09 11.08
N ALA A 145 18.75 0.65 9.82
CA ALA A 145 19.20 -0.70 9.47
C ALA A 145 20.68 -0.95 9.84
N ARG A 146 21.54 0.07 9.70
CA ARG A 146 22.95 0.02 10.14
C ARG A 146 23.06 -0.10 11.65
N GLN A 147 22.35 0.74 12.38
CA GLN A 147 22.38 0.79 13.84
C GLN A 147 21.82 -0.49 14.47
N ALA A 148 20.82 -1.10 13.83
CA ALA A 148 20.24 -2.37 14.26
C ALA A 148 21.10 -3.61 13.90
N SER A 149 22.20 -3.43 13.16
CA SER A 149 23.00 -4.55 12.69
C SER A 149 23.88 -5.15 13.78
N LEU A 150 23.81 -6.48 13.93
CA LEU A 150 24.65 -7.23 14.87
C LEU A 150 26.09 -7.45 14.34
N LYS A 151 26.32 -7.25 13.04
CA LYS A 151 27.63 -7.41 12.38
C LYS A 151 27.92 -6.13 11.59
N PRO A 152 28.86 -5.27 12.05
CA PRO A 152 29.16 -4.00 11.37
C PRO A 152 29.93 -4.20 10.04
N ASP A 153 30.48 -5.39 9.80
CA ASP A 153 31.23 -5.70 8.58
C ASP A 153 30.37 -5.61 7.33
N GLY A 154 30.93 -5.04 6.25
CA GLY A 154 30.28 -4.90 4.95
C GLY A 154 29.38 -3.68 4.78
N TRP A 155 29.02 -2.97 5.85
CA TRP A 155 28.24 -1.73 5.76
C TRP A 155 28.99 -0.56 5.13
N SER A 156 30.32 -0.60 5.13
CA SER A 156 31.19 0.38 4.45
C SER A 156 31.06 0.33 2.92
N VAL A 157 30.66 -0.81 2.35
CA VAL A 157 30.45 -0.99 0.90
C VAL A 157 29.09 -0.46 0.45
N ILE A 158 28.14 -0.29 1.38
CA ILE A 158 26.82 0.26 1.07
C ILE A 158 26.96 1.79 0.95
N ALA A 159 26.62 2.31 -0.24
CA ALA A 159 26.64 3.75 -0.51
C ALA A 159 25.85 4.54 0.54
N ARG A 160 26.36 5.72 0.92
CA ARG A 160 25.61 6.69 1.73
C ARG A 160 24.69 7.45 0.79
N THR A 161 23.42 7.56 1.15
CA THR A 161 22.52 8.53 0.53
C THR A 161 22.55 9.77 1.43
N SER A 162 22.84 10.93 0.86
CA SER A 162 22.77 12.23 1.54
C SER A 162 21.62 13.03 0.94
N ALA A 163 20.89 13.78 1.77
CA ALA A 163 19.81 14.66 1.32
C ALA A 163 20.33 15.98 0.69
N GLU A 164 21.63 16.26 0.79
CA GLU A 164 22.22 17.54 0.32
C GLU A 164 22.38 17.63 -1.20
N THR A 165 22.28 16.52 -1.95
CA THR A 165 22.40 16.51 -3.41
C THR A 165 21.03 16.38 -4.05
N VAL A 166 20.33 17.52 -4.21
CA VAL A 166 19.02 17.61 -4.88
C VAL A 166 19.14 17.37 -6.39
N ASN A 167 20.36 17.40 -6.94
CA ASN A 167 20.61 17.14 -8.36
C ASN A 167 20.64 15.62 -8.61
N THR A 168 19.46 15.01 -8.60
CA THR A 168 19.32 13.55 -8.72
C THR A 168 19.55 13.09 -10.15
N ASP A 169 20.80 12.78 -10.46
CA ASP A 169 21.15 11.98 -11.64
C ASP A 169 20.25 10.74 -11.72
N TYR A 170 19.90 10.29 -12.93
CA TYR A 170 19.00 9.15 -13.14
C TYR A 170 19.50 7.88 -12.42
N VAL A 171 20.82 7.76 -12.25
CA VAL A 171 21.48 6.69 -11.49
C VAL A 171 21.16 6.78 -10.00
N GLU A 172 21.17 7.98 -9.42
CA GLU A 172 20.84 8.19 -8.01
C GLU A 172 19.36 7.90 -7.75
N GLN A 173 18.46 8.30 -8.66
CA GLN A 173 17.03 7.97 -8.57
C GLN A 173 16.77 6.46 -8.63
N ALA A 174 17.56 5.72 -9.41
CA ALA A 174 17.47 4.26 -9.50
C ALA A 174 17.98 3.54 -8.23
N HIS A 175 18.86 4.18 -7.48
CA HIS A 175 19.48 3.60 -6.28
C HIS A 175 18.79 4.02 -4.97
N ALA A 176 18.10 5.17 -4.95
CA ALA A 176 17.31 5.61 -3.81
C ALA A 176 16.09 4.70 -3.62
N LYS A 177 16.03 4.03 -2.45
CA LYS A 177 14.95 3.12 -2.08
C LYS A 177 14.46 3.42 -0.67
N LEU A 178 13.15 3.40 -0.52
CA LEU A 178 12.45 3.39 0.76
C LEU A 178 11.66 2.07 0.80
N GLY A 179 11.97 1.19 1.74
CA GLY A 179 11.52 -0.20 1.71
C GLY A 179 11.95 -0.90 0.40
N SER A 180 10.98 -1.39 -0.35
CA SER A 180 11.17 -1.98 -1.68
C SER A 180 10.89 -1.03 -2.85
N ILE A 181 10.40 0.19 -2.57
CA ILE A 181 10.02 1.17 -3.58
C ILE A 181 11.24 2.02 -3.97
N VAL A 182 11.47 2.15 -5.27
CA VAL A 182 12.51 3.02 -5.83
C VAL A 182 11.96 4.43 -6.03
N LEU A 183 12.77 5.48 -5.83
CA LEU A 183 12.35 6.87 -6.03
C LEU A 183 11.70 7.08 -7.42
N ARG A 184 12.34 6.58 -8.49
CA ARG A 184 11.77 6.68 -9.84
C ARG A 184 10.36 6.09 -9.94
N GLN A 185 10.17 4.89 -9.36
CA GLN A 185 8.87 4.23 -9.34
C GLN A 185 7.83 5.04 -8.56
N PHE A 186 8.24 5.70 -7.47
CA PHE A 186 7.36 6.57 -6.70
C PHE A 186 6.96 7.83 -7.49
N LEU A 187 7.92 8.46 -8.17
CA LEU A 187 7.66 9.63 -9.03
C LEU A 187 6.73 9.29 -10.20
N ASP A 188 6.88 8.10 -10.80
CA ASP A 188 6.00 7.66 -11.90
C ASP A 188 4.53 7.43 -11.45
N LEU A 189 4.24 7.39 -10.15
CA LEU A 189 2.86 7.30 -9.61
C LEU A 189 2.21 8.67 -9.40
N ILE A 190 2.97 9.76 -9.49
CA ILE A 190 2.49 11.12 -9.21
C ILE A 190 2.19 11.83 -10.54
N THR A 191 1.07 12.53 -10.57
CA THR A 191 0.71 13.35 -11.74
C THR A 191 1.28 14.74 -11.58
N PHE A 192 2.26 15.09 -12.42
CA PHE A 192 2.87 16.41 -12.47
C PHE A 192 2.25 17.28 -13.57
N ASN A 193 2.19 18.59 -13.35
CA ASN A 193 1.86 19.58 -14.37
C ASN A 193 3.10 19.97 -15.20
N GLU A 194 2.94 20.95 -16.09
CA GLU A 194 4.03 21.44 -16.98
C GLU A 194 5.20 22.07 -16.20
N ASP A 195 4.94 22.58 -15.00
CA ASP A 195 5.91 23.24 -14.12
C ASP A 195 6.56 22.26 -13.11
N GLU A 196 6.39 20.94 -13.31
CA GLU A 196 6.83 19.89 -12.37
C GLU A 196 6.25 20.01 -10.95
N GLU A 197 5.05 20.59 -10.83
CA GLU A 197 4.28 20.66 -9.59
C GLU A 197 3.20 19.58 -9.55
N ALA A 198 2.83 19.18 -8.33
CA ALA A 198 1.81 18.21 -8.05
C ALA A 198 0.87 18.72 -6.94
N ASN A 199 -0.41 18.36 -7.03
CA ASN A 199 -1.35 18.55 -5.93
C ASN A 199 -0.95 17.62 -4.76
N ALA A 200 -0.98 18.12 -3.52
CA ALA A 200 -0.63 17.33 -2.34
C ALA A 200 -1.45 16.03 -2.20
N MET A 201 -2.71 16.04 -2.61
CA MET A 201 -3.55 14.83 -2.64
C MET A 201 -3.03 13.78 -3.63
N SER A 202 -2.48 14.18 -4.78
CA SER A 202 -1.87 13.23 -5.72
C SER A 202 -0.65 12.53 -5.10
N VAL A 203 0.10 13.23 -4.26
CA VAL A 203 1.23 12.66 -3.52
C VAL A 203 0.77 11.67 -2.45
N VAL A 204 -0.30 12.00 -1.72
CA VAL A 204 -0.93 11.09 -0.74
C VAL A 204 -1.44 9.79 -1.39
N GLU A 205 -2.09 9.92 -2.56
CA GLU A 205 -2.57 8.77 -3.33
C GLU A 205 -1.41 7.91 -3.84
N ALA A 206 -0.36 8.53 -4.39
CA ALA A 206 0.84 7.85 -4.83
C ALA A 206 1.55 7.12 -3.68
N PHE A 207 1.63 7.73 -2.49
CA PHE A 207 2.21 7.09 -1.30
C PHE A 207 1.37 5.89 -0.85
N THR A 208 0.05 6.01 -0.87
CA THR A 208 -0.86 4.92 -0.53
C THR A 208 -0.71 3.75 -1.52
N ALA A 209 -0.61 4.05 -2.82
CA ALA A 209 -0.37 3.04 -3.85
C ALA A 209 1.00 2.36 -3.68
N ALA A 210 2.05 3.15 -3.44
CA ALA A 210 3.39 2.65 -3.18
C ALA A 210 3.48 1.80 -1.90
N SER A 211 2.76 2.17 -0.84
CA SER A 211 2.62 1.37 0.39
C SER A 211 2.03 -0.01 0.11
N HIS A 212 1.02 -0.07 -0.77
CA HIS A 212 0.48 -1.37 -1.20
C HIS A 212 1.52 -2.20 -1.95
N LEU A 213 2.24 -1.61 -2.90
CA LEU A 213 3.28 -2.28 -3.66
C LEU A 213 4.40 -2.81 -2.74
N ASP A 214 4.78 -2.02 -1.74
CA ASP A 214 5.81 -2.37 -0.75
C ASP A 214 5.39 -3.57 0.11
N ALA A 215 4.15 -3.54 0.59
CA ALA A 215 3.58 -4.65 1.35
C ALA A 215 3.53 -5.95 0.53
N GLN A 216 3.28 -5.86 -0.78
CA GLN A 216 3.29 -7.03 -1.67
C GLN A 216 4.69 -7.57 -1.92
N ALA A 217 5.68 -6.70 -2.11
CA ALA A 217 7.07 -7.11 -2.28
C ALA A 217 7.60 -7.91 -1.07
N SER A 218 7.17 -7.53 0.13
CA SER A 218 7.51 -8.23 1.39
C SER A 218 6.84 -9.62 1.52
N LYS A 219 5.64 -9.77 0.94
CA LYS A 219 4.84 -11.02 0.97
C LYS A 219 5.14 -11.98 -0.17
N ALA A 220 5.90 -11.55 -1.18
CA ALA A 220 6.23 -12.35 -2.36
C ALA A 220 6.90 -13.67 -1.96
N THR A 221 6.10 -14.73 -1.92
CA THR A 221 6.52 -16.08 -1.58
C THR A 221 7.43 -16.58 -2.71
N GLY A 222 8.69 -16.87 -2.40
CA GLY A 222 9.68 -17.31 -3.40
C GLY A 222 10.61 -16.21 -3.94
N SER A 223 10.77 -15.08 -3.22
CA SER A 223 11.87 -14.15 -3.52
C SER A 223 13.22 -14.89 -3.50
N LYS A 224 13.82 -15.09 -4.68
CA LYS A 224 15.13 -15.75 -4.86
C LYS A 224 16.20 -15.10 -3.98
N ALA A 225 16.16 -13.77 -3.87
CA ALA A 225 17.10 -13.01 -3.05
C ALA A 225 16.92 -13.28 -1.55
N LYS A 226 15.67 -13.37 -1.06
CA LYS A 226 15.40 -13.77 0.34
C LYS A 226 15.91 -15.18 0.60
N ALA A 227 15.60 -16.14 -0.27
CA ALA A 227 16.06 -17.53 -0.14
C ALA A 227 17.60 -17.62 -0.09
N PHE A 228 18.28 -16.88 -0.97
CA PHE A 228 19.74 -16.83 -1.02
C PHE A 228 20.35 -16.23 0.26
N ARG A 229 19.83 -15.08 0.74
CA ARG A 229 20.27 -14.49 2.02
C ARG A 229 20.04 -15.43 3.20
N SER A 230 18.89 -16.11 3.26
CA SER A 230 18.59 -17.10 4.30
C SER A 230 19.56 -18.29 4.25
N TRP A 231 19.96 -18.74 3.07
CA TRP A 231 20.99 -19.77 2.93
C TRP A 231 22.36 -19.28 3.41
N MET A 232 22.80 -18.08 3.00
CA MET A 232 24.09 -17.49 3.44
C MET A 232 24.22 -17.44 4.96
N VAL A 233 23.17 -17.01 5.67
CA VAL A 233 23.17 -16.94 7.14
C VAL A 233 23.31 -18.32 7.79
N LYS A 234 22.78 -19.38 7.16
CA LYS A 234 22.90 -20.76 7.66
C LYS A 234 24.22 -21.42 7.28
N ALA A 235 24.79 -21.05 6.14
CA ALA A 235 26.01 -21.66 5.58
C ALA A 235 27.30 -21.10 6.20
N LEU A 236 27.25 -19.89 6.77
CA LEU A 236 28.39 -19.29 7.47
C LEU A 236 28.42 -19.78 8.93
N PRO A 237 29.54 -20.35 9.42
CA PRO A 237 29.71 -20.60 10.85
C PRO A 237 29.64 -19.26 11.61
N GLN A 238 28.93 -19.27 12.76
CA GLN A 238 28.69 -18.09 13.59
C GLN A 238 29.98 -17.56 14.20
#